data_AF-A0A6A5YWR0-F1
#
_entry.id   AF-A0A6A5YWR0-F1
#
_cell.length_a   1.000
_cell.length_b   1.000
_cell.length_c   1.000
_cell.angle_alpha   90.00
_cell.angle_beta   90.00
_cell.angle_gamma   90.00
#
_symmetry.space_group_name_H-M   'P 1'
#
loop_
_entity.id
_entity.type
_entity.pdbx_description
1 polymer ?
#
loop_
_entity_poly.entity_id
_entity_poly.type
_entity_poly.pdbx_seq_one_letter_code
_entity_poly.pdbx_strand_id
1 'polypeptide(L)'
;MFSHNVFHQRTRHPFHCTKMFPEYVCNLRATLRYPPWTKELNWGLHMTMEGEERIPFHSYVQPGTTPTCFPGQISSMPQFSTLPDELQLRILSFCSPRTLFQIMRVSSALRIEASKLFWANPDAYFLVNAYWLLKGGHPGYMGSDLPFLSHVQNVEIEYQRGRDDEICPRYDGVMDIRQKLITNLWKSLKKRFPIAKRVVINQNWPSPPWRNETEPVPQALRILIQCCPPEIEAFAFIVEEENPTIGTSTSAPSMKKWQRSLYRRLAGGTWTRVATVRRHKTILMPMRHFHGPVGGFERLKHDGEVVRLQQYGLWPLSLEALDRHYFDDEKHKPFSCLYSDCDAYFEKAGQWTVHATESHVKDWRMGGKRFCILPDELRVVFEERERALESNGEEINAHLWKTINEWNEEGGKKRRQIEREWMEQLENYEEWNTGKTARESGLWREFFLQMESSSHR
;
A
#
# COMPACT_ATOMS: atom_id res chain seq x y z
N MET A 1 -15.64 -15.06 0.71
CA MET A 1 -16.22 -13.78 1.19
C MET A 1 -15.28 -13.24 2.25
N PHE A 2 -14.16 -12.66 1.84
CA PHE A 2 -13.14 -12.15 2.76
C PHE A 2 -13.36 -10.64 2.93
N SER A 3 -14.14 -10.27 3.94
CA SER A 3 -13.96 -8.96 4.56
C SER A 3 -12.74 -9.10 5.46
N HIS A 4 -11.67 -8.35 5.18
CA HIS A 4 -10.63 -8.16 6.18
C HIS A 4 -11.29 -7.40 7.33
N ASN A 5 -11.64 -8.10 8.41
CA ASN A 5 -12.06 -7.49 9.67
C ASN A 5 -10.92 -6.60 10.14
N VAL A 6 -11.04 -5.29 9.87
CA VAL A 6 -10.09 -4.26 10.30
C VAL A 6 -10.11 -4.11 11.83
N PHE A 7 -11.22 -4.49 12.47
CA PHE A 7 -11.33 -4.55 13.91
C PHE A 7 -11.05 -5.96 14.39
N HIS A 8 -9.89 -6.13 15.01
CA HIS A 8 -9.49 -7.41 15.58
C HIS A 8 -10.59 -7.95 16.51
N GLN A 9 -11.25 -9.01 16.05
CA GLN A 9 -11.76 -10.01 16.96
C GLN A 9 -10.57 -10.45 17.85
N ARG A 10 -10.61 -10.12 19.15
CA ARG A 10 -10.01 -10.96 20.21
C ARG A 10 -10.76 -12.31 20.29
N THR A 11 -11.04 -12.97 19.17
CA THR A 11 -11.25 -14.40 19.22
C THR A 11 -9.86 -14.96 19.44
N ARG A 12 -9.67 -15.70 20.54
CA ARG A 12 -8.58 -16.68 20.66
C ARG A 12 -8.80 -17.79 19.63
N HIS A 13 -8.89 -17.46 18.35
CA HIS A 13 -8.56 -18.42 17.33
C HIS A 13 -7.04 -18.52 17.35
N PRO A 14 -6.46 -19.73 17.45
CA PRO A 14 -5.05 -19.88 17.20
C PRO A 14 -4.85 -19.43 15.76
N PHE A 15 -4.30 -18.24 15.57
CA PHE A 15 -3.66 -17.86 14.32
C PHE A 15 -2.47 -18.81 14.17
N HIS A 16 -2.74 -20.05 13.76
CA HIS A 16 -1.81 -20.84 12.98
C HIS A 16 -1.67 -20.19 11.60
N CYS A 17 -1.27 -18.92 11.56
CA CYS A 17 -0.72 -18.30 10.38
C CYS A 17 0.78 -18.64 10.40
N THR A 18 1.05 -19.93 10.20
CA THR A 18 2.35 -20.53 10.20
C THR A 18 3.07 -20.16 8.91
N LYS A 19 4.17 -19.42 9.07
CA LYS A 19 5.16 -19.01 8.07
C LYS A 19 4.79 -17.73 7.31
N MET A 20 5.50 -16.63 7.63
CA MET A 20 5.77 -15.63 6.61
C MET A 20 6.51 -16.35 5.48
N PHE A 21 6.01 -16.20 4.27
CA PHE A 21 6.54 -16.91 3.13
C PHE A 21 7.82 -16.22 2.63
N PRO A 22 8.86 -16.96 2.23
CA PRO A 22 10.10 -16.40 1.65
C PRO A 22 9.87 -15.40 0.52
N GLU A 23 8.71 -15.47 -0.12
CA GLU A 23 8.23 -14.60 -1.18
C GLU A 23 8.20 -13.11 -0.79
N TYR A 24 7.97 -12.77 0.48
CA TYR A 24 7.85 -11.38 0.93
C TYR A 24 9.19 -10.72 1.25
N VAL A 25 10.27 -11.48 1.29
CA VAL A 25 11.62 -10.95 1.55
C VAL A 25 12.02 -9.93 0.48
N CYS A 26 11.64 -10.17 -0.78
CA CYS A 26 11.89 -9.24 -1.87
C CYS A 26 11.11 -7.91 -1.71
N ASN A 27 9.85 -7.98 -1.26
CA ASN A 27 9.08 -6.97 -0.52
C ASN A 27 9.93 -6.05 0.33
N LEU A 28 10.47 -6.68 1.34
CA LEU A 28 11.05 -6.01 2.47
C LEU A 28 12.39 -5.38 2.13
N ARG A 29 13.25 -6.14 1.42
CA ARG A 29 14.48 -5.64 0.81
C ARG A 29 14.20 -4.51 -0.17
N ALA A 30 12.98 -4.42 -0.71
CA ALA A 30 12.63 -3.34 -1.60
C ALA A 30 12.41 -1.99 -0.93
N THR A 31 11.88 -2.05 0.28
CA THR A 31 11.46 -0.91 1.10
C THR A 31 12.60 -0.40 1.99
N LEU A 32 13.48 -1.29 2.43
CA LEU A 32 14.60 -0.96 3.32
C LEU A 32 15.62 -0.02 2.64
N ARG A 33 16.13 0.94 3.40
CA ARG A 33 17.21 1.82 2.95
C ARG A 33 18.55 1.15 3.19
N TYR A 34 19.36 1.12 2.14
CA TYR A 34 20.73 0.62 2.22
C TYR A 34 21.71 1.77 2.42
N PRO A 35 22.86 1.50 3.08
CA PRO A 35 23.92 2.48 3.27
C PRO A 35 24.50 2.97 1.92
N PRO A 36 25.12 4.18 1.90
CA PRO A 36 25.26 5.10 3.02
C PRO A 36 23.93 5.78 3.37
N TRP A 37 23.58 5.79 4.66
CA TRP A 37 22.35 6.41 5.11
C TRP A 37 22.53 7.92 5.23
N THR A 38 21.87 8.67 4.35
CA THR A 38 21.96 10.15 4.31
C THR A 38 20.77 10.84 4.94
N LYS A 39 19.83 10.06 5.49
CA LYS A 39 18.55 10.54 6.02
C LYS A 39 18.26 9.86 7.33
N GLU A 40 17.56 10.56 8.22
CA GLU A 40 17.02 9.98 9.45
C GLU A 40 16.10 8.78 9.19
N LEU A 41 15.91 7.97 10.23
CA LEU A 41 14.94 6.89 10.22
C LEU A 41 13.54 7.43 9.93
N ASN A 42 12.82 6.75 9.02
CA ASN A 42 11.49 7.17 8.63
C ASN A 42 10.44 6.66 9.62
N TRP A 43 10.27 7.31 10.77
CA TRP A 43 9.25 6.94 11.78
C TRP A 43 7.80 6.97 11.26
N GLY A 44 7.56 7.61 10.11
CA GLY A 44 6.30 7.61 9.38
C GLY A 44 6.20 6.54 8.29
N LEU A 45 7.03 5.49 8.31
CA LEU A 45 6.95 4.39 7.35
C LEU A 45 5.62 3.67 7.48
N HIS A 46 4.86 3.62 6.38
CA HIS A 46 3.68 2.76 6.25
C HIS A 46 4.05 1.62 5.31
N MET A 47 3.76 0.40 5.72
CA MET A 47 4.13 -0.79 4.97
C MET A 47 3.03 -1.82 5.02
N THR A 48 2.83 -2.57 3.93
CA THR A 48 1.92 -3.74 3.99
C THR A 48 2.56 -4.88 4.76
N MET A 49 1.75 -5.89 5.05
CA MET A 49 2.21 -7.10 5.71
C MET A 49 3.24 -7.90 4.86
N GLU A 50 3.20 -7.70 3.54
CA GLU A 50 4.09 -8.28 2.53
C GLU A 50 5.37 -7.45 2.32
N GLY A 51 5.55 -6.36 3.06
CA GLY A 51 6.75 -5.55 3.03
C GLY A 51 6.74 -4.42 1.99
N GLU A 52 5.61 -4.10 1.36
CA GLU A 52 5.53 -3.03 0.36
C GLU A 52 5.33 -1.66 1.03
N GLU A 53 6.20 -0.69 0.73
CA GLU A 53 6.04 0.69 1.18
C GLU A 53 4.76 1.33 0.61
N ARG A 54 4.02 2.01 1.47
CA ARG A 54 2.88 2.85 1.10
C ARG A 54 3.19 4.28 1.57
N ILE A 55 3.10 5.26 0.69
CA ILE A 55 3.39 6.65 1.05
C ILE A 55 2.06 7.40 1.15
N PRO A 56 1.64 7.86 2.35
CA PRO A 56 0.48 8.73 2.46
C PRO A 56 0.61 9.96 1.57
N PHE A 57 -0.48 10.38 0.91
CA PHE A 57 -0.45 11.55 0.03
C PHE A 57 0.13 12.78 0.70
N HIS A 58 -0.25 13.04 1.96
CA HIS A 58 0.27 14.19 2.71
C HIS A 58 1.80 14.12 2.84
N SER A 59 2.40 12.97 3.16
CA SER A 59 3.85 12.80 3.25
C SER A 59 4.56 12.94 1.88
N TYR A 60 3.87 12.57 0.81
CA TYR A 60 4.36 12.73 -0.56
C TYR A 60 4.48 14.20 -0.96
N VAL A 61 3.51 15.04 -0.57
CA VAL A 61 3.44 16.46 -0.97
C VAL A 61 3.94 17.46 0.08
N GLN A 62 4.11 17.03 1.33
CA GLN A 62 4.57 17.90 2.42
C GLN A 62 5.99 18.39 2.13
N PRO A 63 6.26 19.71 2.26
CA PRO A 63 7.60 20.24 2.18
C PRO A 63 8.50 19.48 3.17
N GLY A 64 9.70 19.11 2.76
CA GLY A 64 10.68 18.65 3.74
C GLY A 64 10.91 19.75 4.77
N THR A 65 11.38 19.39 5.96
CA THR A 65 12.01 20.31 6.91
C THR A 65 13.22 20.90 6.19
N THR A 66 12.97 21.92 5.38
CA THR A 66 14.02 22.62 4.66
C THR A 66 14.76 23.42 5.72
N PRO A 67 16.10 23.46 5.65
CA PRO A 67 16.87 24.28 6.57
C PRO A 67 16.27 25.69 6.53
N THR A 68 15.97 26.22 7.71
CA THR A 68 15.35 27.52 7.95
C THR A 68 15.94 28.50 6.94
N CYS A 69 15.16 28.94 5.95
CA CYS A 69 15.60 29.98 5.03
C CYS A 69 16.09 31.14 5.90
N PHE A 70 17.34 31.57 5.67
CA PHE A 70 17.95 32.62 6.48
C PHE A 70 17.00 33.81 6.58
N PRO A 71 16.62 34.23 7.79
CA PRO A 71 15.73 35.37 8.00
C PRO A 71 16.42 36.62 7.45
N GLY A 72 16.03 37.03 6.25
CA GLY A 72 16.69 38.12 5.50
C GLY A 72 16.60 37.95 3.98
N GLN A 73 16.36 36.73 3.48
CA GLN A 73 16.28 36.46 2.05
C GLN A 73 14.83 36.15 1.61
N ILE A 74 13.89 37.02 1.96
CA ILE A 74 12.61 37.11 1.24
C ILE A 74 12.91 37.86 -0.08
N SER A 75 13.78 37.27 -0.91
CA SER A 75 13.85 37.66 -2.30
C SER A 75 12.52 37.22 -2.88
N SER A 76 11.66 38.20 -3.09
CA SER A 76 10.43 38.10 -3.84
C SER A 76 10.58 37.17 -5.06
N MET A 77 9.48 36.55 -5.51
CA MET A 77 9.43 35.71 -6.71
C MET A 77 9.41 36.45 -8.08
N PRO A 78 9.52 37.80 -8.24
CA PRO A 78 9.22 38.45 -9.51
C PRO A 78 10.26 38.11 -10.58
N GLN A 79 11.47 37.68 -10.21
CA GLN A 79 12.48 37.25 -11.18
C GLN A 79 12.07 35.99 -11.94
N PHE A 80 11.32 35.07 -11.31
CA PHE A 80 10.88 33.86 -12.00
C PHE A 80 9.83 34.19 -13.07
N SER A 81 8.86 35.04 -12.74
CA SER A 81 7.82 35.48 -13.67
C SER A 81 8.34 36.33 -14.84
N THR A 82 9.55 36.89 -14.74
CA THR A 82 10.19 37.62 -15.85
C THR A 82 10.96 36.72 -16.81
N LEU A 83 11.13 35.43 -16.49
CA LEU A 83 11.79 34.49 -17.41
C LEU A 83 10.88 34.17 -18.60
N PRO A 84 11.44 33.88 -19.79
CA PRO A 84 10.69 33.27 -20.88
C PRO A 84 9.99 31.96 -20.44
N ASP A 85 8.81 31.70 -21.00
CA ASP A 85 7.97 30.55 -20.62
C ASP A 85 8.72 29.22 -20.75
N GLU A 86 9.59 29.07 -21.75
CA GLU A 86 10.39 27.87 -21.95
C GLU A 86 11.37 27.63 -20.80
N LEU A 87 11.96 28.70 -20.27
CA LEU A 87 12.86 28.63 -19.11
C LEU A 87 12.07 28.34 -17.83
N GLN A 88 10.90 28.94 -17.67
CA GLN A 88 10.01 28.62 -16.54
C GLN A 88 9.62 27.13 -16.55
N LEU A 89 9.17 26.61 -17.70
CA LEU A 89 8.81 25.20 -17.90
C LEU A 89 9.99 24.26 -17.64
N ARG A 90 11.18 24.62 -18.14
CA ARG A 90 12.39 23.84 -17.89
C ARG A 90 12.72 23.79 -16.41
N ILE A 91 12.62 24.90 -15.68
CA ILE A 91 12.84 24.91 -14.23
C ILE A 91 11.79 24.06 -13.50
N LEU A 92 10.51 24.17 -13.88
CA LEU A 92 9.45 23.34 -13.32
C LEU A 92 9.73 21.84 -13.53
N SER A 93 10.29 21.44 -14.68
CA SER A 93 10.60 20.03 -14.96
C SER A 93 11.65 19.42 -14.02
N PHE A 94 12.49 20.25 -13.39
CA PHE A 94 13.46 19.83 -12.38
C PHE A 94 12.91 19.88 -10.94
N CYS A 95 11.71 20.43 -10.75
CA CYS A 95 11.12 20.56 -9.42
C CYS A 95 10.69 19.21 -8.87
N SER A 96 10.87 19.03 -7.55
CA SER A 96 10.34 17.86 -6.86
C SER A 96 8.81 17.85 -6.88
N PRO A 97 8.14 16.70 -6.70
CA PRO A 97 6.68 16.63 -6.60
C PRO A 97 6.11 17.51 -5.49
N ARG A 98 6.83 17.66 -4.37
CA ARG A 98 6.46 18.54 -3.26
C ARG A 98 6.42 20.00 -3.73
N THR A 99 7.49 20.45 -4.39
CA THR A 99 7.59 21.80 -4.94
C THR A 99 6.50 22.05 -5.97
N LEU A 100 6.28 21.13 -6.91
CA LEU A 100 5.23 21.23 -7.92
C LEU A 100 3.84 21.34 -7.28
N PHE A 101 3.54 20.52 -6.27
CA PHE A 101 2.27 20.59 -5.54
C PHE A 101 2.08 21.94 -4.82
N GLN A 102 3.13 22.50 -4.22
CA GLN A 102 3.03 23.84 -3.63
C GLN A 102 2.77 24.91 -4.70
N ILE A 103 3.50 24.87 -5.82
CA ILE A 103 3.31 25.81 -6.95
C ILE A 103 1.87 25.75 -7.47
N MET A 104 1.31 24.55 -7.64
CA MET A 104 -0.10 24.36 -8.02
C MET A 104 -1.07 25.11 -7.10
N ARG A 105 -0.77 25.19 -5.81
CA ARG A 105 -1.65 25.83 -4.82
C ARG A 105 -1.44 27.34 -4.76
N VAL A 106 -0.20 27.80 -4.80
CA VAL A 106 0.13 29.21 -4.52
C VAL A 106 0.25 30.10 -5.74
N SER A 107 0.47 29.57 -6.94
CA SER A 107 0.63 30.34 -8.17
C SER A 107 -0.43 29.99 -9.19
N SER A 108 -1.36 30.91 -9.50
CA SER A 108 -2.36 30.72 -10.55
C SER A 108 -1.73 30.64 -11.94
N ALA A 109 -0.69 31.44 -12.20
CA ALA A 109 0.01 31.48 -13.49
C ALA A 109 0.68 30.15 -13.83
N LEU A 110 1.30 29.50 -12.84
CA LEU A 110 2.05 28.24 -13.04
C LEU A 110 1.24 26.99 -12.73
N ARG A 111 0.02 27.14 -12.21
CA ARG A 111 -0.80 26.03 -11.72
C ARG A 111 -0.99 24.93 -12.75
N ILE A 112 -1.30 25.31 -13.98
CA ILE A 112 -1.62 24.37 -15.06
C ILE A 112 -0.38 23.53 -15.41
N GLU A 113 0.77 24.17 -15.60
CA GLU A 113 2.01 23.49 -16.00
C GLU A 113 2.60 22.66 -14.86
N ALA A 114 2.58 23.18 -13.64
CA ALA A 114 2.99 22.42 -12.46
C ALA A 114 2.10 21.19 -12.24
N SER A 115 0.78 21.31 -12.48
CA SER A 115 -0.17 20.20 -12.40
C SER A 115 0.17 19.12 -13.43
N LYS A 116 0.38 19.48 -14.70
CA LYS A 116 0.77 18.53 -15.75
C LYS A 116 1.99 17.72 -15.34
N LEU A 117 3.04 18.38 -14.83
CA LEU A 117 4.28 17.74 -14.40
C LEU A 117 4.11 16.87 -13.15
N PHE A 118 3.36 17.35 -12.16
CA PHE A 118 3.09 16.62 -10.91
C PHE A 118 2.39 15.28 -11.19
N TRP A 119 1.31 15.31 -11.98
CA TRP A 119 0.52 14.13 -12.29
C TRP A 119 1.18 13.19 -13.29
N ALA A 120 2.06 13.71 -14.17
CA ALA A 120 2.80 12.93 -15.14
C ALA A 120 4.08 12.29 -14.58
N ASN A 121 4.38 12.45 -13.28
CA ASN A 121 5.58 11.90 -12.67
C ASN A 121 5.65 10.37 -12.85
N PRO A 122 6.62 9.84 -13.62
CA PRO A 122 6.67 8.42 -13.96
C PRO A 122 6.97 7.52 -12.76
N ASP A 123 7.46 8.08 -11.67
CA ASP A 123 7.85 7.34 -10.46
C ASP A 123 6.74 7.31 -9.40
N ALA A 124 5.59 7.94 -9.63
CA ALA A 124 4.50 8.00 -8.64
C ALA A 124 3.23 7.33 -9.18
N TYR A 125 2.76 6.30 -8.48
CA TYR A 125 1.53 5.59 -8.82
C TYR A 125 0.56 5.66 -7.65
N PHE A 126 -0.70 5.97 -7.94
CA PHE A 126 -1.73 6.11 -6.94
C PHE A 126 -2.49 4.80 -6.77
N LEU A 127 -2.52 4.29 -5.54
CA LEU A 127 -3.02 2.96 -5.22
C LEU A 127 -4.55 2.90 -5.28
N VAL A 128 -5.06 1.88 -5.95
CA VAL A 128 -6.48 1.53 -5.98
C VAL A 128 -6.67 0.03 -5.81
N ASN A 129 -7.73 -0.40 -5.15
CA ASN A 129 -7.99 -1.82 -4.96
C ASN A 129 -8.67 -2.46 -6.21
N ALA A 130 -8.18 -3.62 -6.66
CA ALA A 130 -8.80 -4.36 -7.77
C ALA A 130 -10.28 -4.70 -7.49
N TYR A 131 -10.62 -5.08 -6.26
CA TYR A 131 -11.98 -5.40 -5.85
C TYR A 131 -12.96 -4.26 -6.16
N TRP A 132 -12.57 -3.04 -5.79
CA TRP A 132 -13.40 -1.86 -5.98
C TRP A 132 -13.74 -1.65 -7.46
N LEU A 133 -12.74 -1.77 -8.34
CA LEU A 133 -12.92 -1.65 -9.78
C LEU A 133 -13.77 -2.80 -10.36
N LEU A 134 -13.55 -4.04 -9.91
CA LEU A 134 -14.35 -5.21 -10.32
C LEU A 134 -15.83 -5.05 -9.94
N LYS A 135 -16.11 -4.37 -8.82
CA LYS A 135 -17.45 -4.07 -8.34
C LYS A 135 -18.09 -2.83 -8.96
N GLY A 136 -17.46 -2.19 -9.95
CA GLY A 136 -18.04 -1.04 -10.66
C GLY A 136 -17.48 0.32 -10.26
N GLY A 137 -16.48 0.35 -9.37
CA GLY A 137 -15.84 1.60 -8.92
C GLY A 137 -16.83 2.54 -8.23
N HIS A 138 -17.75 2.02 -7.41
CA HIS A 138 -18.79 2.83 -6.78
C HIS A 138 -18.25 3.64 -5.59
N PRO A 139 -18.67 4.91 -5.42
CA PRO A 139 -18.13 5.81 -4.40
C PRO A 139 -18.18 5.27 -2.96
N GLY A 140 -19.26 4.57 -2.61
CA GLY A 140 -19.47 4.10 -1.25
C GLY A 140 -18.35 3.17 -0.76
N TYR A 141 -17.74 2.40 -1.66
CA TYR A 141 -16.72 1.41 -1.32
C TYR A 141 -15.28 1.94 -1.29
N MET A 142 -15.07 3.24 -1.46
CA MET A 142 -13.74 3.83 -1.46
C MET A 142 -13.68 5.00 -0.47
N GLY A 143 -12.71 4.98 0.44
CA GLY A 143 -12.46 6.07 1.40
C GLY A 143 -11.73 7.28 0.80
N SER A 144 -11.29 7.20 -0.45
CA SER A 144 -10.51 8.26 -1.10
C SER A 144 -11.39 9.37 -1.67
N ASP A 145 -10.80 10.56 -1.80
CA ASP A 145 -11.40 11.71 -2.47
C ASP A 145 -11.59 11.43 -3.97
N LEU A 146 -12.83 11.32 -4.44
CA LEU A 146 -13.09 10.93 -5.84
C LEU A 146 -12.74 12.00 -6.88
N PRO A 147 -13.02 13.30 -6.65
CA PRO A 147 -12.52 14.37 -7.51
C PRO A 147 -11.02 14.29 -7.80
N PHE A 148 -10.21 13.90 -6.80
CA PHE A 148 -8.77 13.70 -6.95
C PHE A 148 -8.41 12.71 -8.07
N LEU A 149 -9.19 11.64 -8.23
CA LEU A 149 -8.92 10.57 -9.21
C LEU A 149 -8.93 11.08 -10.65
N SER A 150 -9.68 12.15 -10.92
CA SER A 150 -9.78 12.75 -12.25
C SER A 150 -8.46 13.34 -12.77
N HIS A 151 -7.48 13.52 -11.88
CA HIS A 151 -6.17 14.09 -12.20
C HIS A 151 -5.04 13.04 -12.25
N VAL A 152 -5.30 11.80 -11.85
CA VAL A 152 -4.28 10.77 -11.75
C VAL A 152 -3.99 10.15 -13.11
N GLN A 153 -2.72 10.20 -13.56
CA GLN A 153 -2.27 9.58 -14.82
C GLN A 153 -1.66 8.18 -14.62
N ASN A 154 -1.08 7.90 -13.46
CA ASN A 154 -0.39 6.65 -13.16
C ASN A 154 -1.10 5.96 -11.99
N VAL A 155 -1.68 4.79 -12.26
CA VAL A 155 -2.52 4.06 -11.30
C VAL A 155 -1.86 2.73 -10.97
N GLU A 156 -1.78 2.38 -9.69
CA GLU A 156 -1.39 1.04 -9.24
C GLU A 156 -2.62 0.32 -8.72
N ILE A 157 -2.98 -0.80 -9.34
CA ILE A 157 -4.08 -1.65 -8.93
C ILE A 157 -3.55 -2.73 -7.98
N GLU A 158 -3.91 -2.66 -6.71
CA GLU A 158 -3.63 -3.71 -5.73
C GLU A 158 -4.44 -4.97 -6.06
N TYR A 159 -3.75 -6.00 -6.52
CA TYR A 159 -4.32 -7.26 -6.97
C TYR A 159 -4.18 -8.32 -5.87
N GLN A 160 -5.14 -8.28 -4.95
CA GLN A 160 -5.16 -9.11 -3.74
C GLN A 160 -5.27 -10.61 -4.04
N ARG A 161 -4.91 -11.44 -3.06
CA ARG A 161 -5.00 -12.90 -3.14
C ARG A 161 -6.44 -13.35 -3.39
N GLY A 162 -6.61 -14.36 -4.25
CA GLY A 162 -7.91 -14.94 -4.62
C GLY A 162 -8.66 -14.20 -5.73
N ARG A 163 -8.12 -13.07 -6.24
CA ARG A 163 -8.72 -12.37 -7.40
C ARG A 163 -8.66 -13.20 -8.68
N ASP A 164 -7.66 -14.06 -8.80
CA ASP A 164 -7.56 -15.05 -9.88
C ASP A 164 -8.81 -15.93 -9.95
N ASP A 165 -9.29 -16.44 -8.80
CA ASP A 165 -10.49 -17.29 -8.74
C ASP A 165 -11.79 -16.51 -8.98
N GLU A 166 -11.77 -15.18 -8.79
CA GLU A 166 -12.92 -14.35 -9.12
C GLU A 166 -13.03 -14.09 -10.62
N ILE A 167 -11.90 -13.82 -11.28
CA ILE A 167 -11.82 -13.47 -12.71
C ILE A 167 -11.81 -14.74 -13.59
N CYS A 168 -11.05 -15.75 -13.17
CA CYS A 168 -10.81 -17.00 -13.86
C CYS A 168 -11.02 -18.20 -12.92
N PRO A 169 -12.23 -18.38 -12.35
CA PRO A 169 -12.54 -19.55 -11.53
C PRO A 169 -12.26 -20.85 -12.30
N ARG A 170 -11.88 -21.88 -11.53
CA ARG A 170 -11.71 -23.23 -12.05
C ARG A 170 -12.87 -24.11 -11.65
N TYR A 171 -13.43 -24.81 -12.63
CA TYR A 171 -14.41 -25.87 -12.43
C TYR A 171 -13.92 -27.10 -13.18
N ASP A 172 -13.66 -28.21 -12.47
CA ASP A 172 -13.22 -29.48 -13.06
C ASP A 172 -11.98 -29.37 -13.97
N GLY A 173 -11.05 -28.48 -13.62
CA GLY A 173 -9.83 -28.21 -14.39
C GLY A 173 -10.03 -27.31 -15.61
N VAL A 174 -11.26 -26.92 -15.94
CA VAL A 174 -11.58 -25.93 -16.96
C VAL A 174 -11.60 -24.54 -16.33
N MET A 175 -10.90 -23.60 -16.98
CA MET A 175 -10.88 -22.20 -16.58
C MET A 175 -12.04 -21.46 -17.24
N ASP A 176 -12.97 -20.94 -16.44
CA ASP A 176 -14.06 -20.09 -16.92
C ASP A 176 -13.63 -18.62 -16.84
N ILE A 177 -13.55 -17.94 -17.98
CA ILE A 177 -13.14 -16.53 -18.04
C ILE A 177 -14.37 -15.65 -17.83
N ARG A 178 -14.47 -15.00 -16.67
CA ARG A 178 -15.57 -14.07 -16.36
C ARG A 178 -15.36 -12.72 -17.03
N GLN A 179 -15.49 -12.67 -18.36
CA GLN A 179 -15.25 -11.49 -19.19
C GLN A 179 -15.99 -10.24 -18.70
N LYS A 180 -17.19 -10.39 -18.15
CA LYS A 180 -17.97 -9.27 -17.59
C LYS A 180 -17.23 -8.54 -16.46
N LEU A 181 -16.51 -9.25 -15.60
CA LEU A 181 -15.73 -8.65 -14.50
C LEU A 181 -14.53 -7.88 -15.04
N ILE A 182 -13.84 -8.43 -16.04
CA ILE A 182 -12.71 -7.79 -16.72
C ILE A 182 -13.16 -6.49 -17.39
N THR A 183 -14.24 -6.55 -18.16
CA THR A 183 -14.86 -5.38 -18.80
C THR A 183 -15.29 -4.34 -17.76
N ASN A 184 -15.87 -4.77 -16.63
CA ASN A 184 -16.26 -3.87 -15.55
C ASN A 184 -15.06 -3.17 -14.91
N LEU A 185 -13.95 -3.88 -14.67
CA LEU A 185 -12.74 -3.29 -14.10
C LEU A 185 -12.23 -2.16 -14.99
N TRP A 186 -12.04 -2.41 -16.29
CA TRP A 186 -11.52 -1.39 -17.20
C TRP A 186 -12.49 -0.24 -17.46
N LYS A 187 -13.80 -0.53 -17.56
CA LYS A 187 -14.84 0.51 -17.67
C LYS A 187 -14.86 1.40 -16.44
N SER A 188 -14.76 0.81 -15.25
CA SER A 188 -14.74 1.55 -13.98
C SER A 188 -13.47 2.38 -13.85
N LEU A 189 -12.31 1.83 -14.24
CA LEU A 189 -11.05 2.55 -14.27
C LEU A 189 -11.11 3.76 -15.19
N LYS A 190 -11.53 3.60 -16.46
CA LYS A 190 -11.70 4.74 -17.38
C LYS A 190 -12.68 5.79 -16.88
N LYS A 191 -13.78 5.35 -16.23
CA LYS A 191 -14.76 6.28 -15.65
C LYS A 191 -14.17 7.10 -14.50
N ARG A 192 -13.35 6.50 -13.64
CA ARG A 192 -12.80 7.14 -12.43
C ARG A 192 -11.50 7.87 -12.66
N PHE A 193 -10.70 7.37 -13.59
CA PHE A 193 -9.39 7.89 -13.98
C PHE A 193 -9.41 8.21 -15.48
N PRO A 194 -10.16 9.22 -15.91
CA PRO A 194 -10.37 9.54 -17.33
C PRO A 194 -9.07 9.88 -18.08
N ILE A 195 -8.02 10.31 -17.36
CA ILE A 195 -6.72 10.65 -17.93
C ILE A 195 -5.61 9.65 -17.57
N ALA A 196 -5.97 8.46 -17.08
CA ALA A 196 -4.99 7.41 -16.83
C ALA A 196 -4.25 7.07 -18.13
N LYS A 197 -2.92 7.04 -18.05
CA LYS A 197 -2.02 6.67 -19.14
C LYS A 197 -1.25 5.40 -18.83
N ARG A 198 -0.94 5.14 -17.55
CA ARG A 198 -0.20 3.97 -17.11
C ARG A 198 -0.90 3.27 -15.97
N VAL A 199 -0.99 1.96 -16.05
CA VAL A 199 -1.58 1.10 -15.03
C VAL A 199 -0.61 -0.03 -14.69
N VAL A 200 -0.26 -0.15 -13.41
CA VAL A 200 0.48 -1.30 -12.90
C VAL A 200 -0.50 -2.18 -12.12
N ILE A 201 -0.64 -3.44 -12.51
CA ILE A 201 -1.37 -4.43 -11.73
C ILE A 201 -0.39 -5.08 -10.77
N ASN A 202 -0.46 -4.68 -9.51
CA ASN A 202 0.44 -5.13 -8.46
C ASN A 202 -0.11 -6.41 -7.80
N GLN A 203 0.51 -7.55 -8.13
CA GLN A 203 0.29 -8.81 -7.46
C GLN A 203 1.48 -9.12 -6.55
N ASN A 204 1.35 -8.85 -5.26
CA ASN A 204 2.42 -8.97 -4.26
C ASN A 204 2.56 -10.36 -3.58
N TRP A 205 1.98 -11.38 -4.21
CA TRP A 205 1.99 -12.78 -3.75
C TRP A 205 2.27 -13.70 -4.95
N PRO A 206 2.87 -14.88 -4.75
CA PRO A 206 3.14 -15.79 -5.85
C PRO A 206 1.85 -16.48 -6.32
N SER A 207 1.56 -16.45 -7.62
CA SER A 207 0.58 -17.39 -8.17
C SER A 207 1.22 -18.77 -8.26
N PRO A 208 0.52 -19.85 -7.85
CA PRO A 208 0.97 -21.19 -8.18
C PRO A 208 1.04 -21.30 -9.71
N PRO A 209 2.15 -21.84 -10.27
CA PRO A 209 2.26 -22.01 -11.72
C PRO A 209 1.12 -22.89 -12.19
N TRP A 210 0.44 -22.49 -13.26
CA TRP A 210 -0.56 -23.36 -13.87
C TRP A 210 0.15 -24.49 -14.62
N ARG A 211 -0.49 -25.66 -14.74
CA ARG A 211 0.11 -26.82 -15.41
C ARG A 211 0.60 -26.40 -16.81
N ASN A 212 1.90 -26.54 -17.03
CA ASN A 212 2.57 -26.23 -18.30
C ASN A 212 2.59 -24.74 -18.70
N GLU A 213 2.42 -23.80 -17.76
CA GLU A 213 2.68 -22.39 -18.04
C GLU A 213 4.17 -22.15 -18.25
N THR A 214 4.52 -21.65 -19.43
CA THR A 214 5.87 -21.19 -19.78
C THR A 214 6.02 -19.67 -19.62
N GLU A 215 4.90 -18.94 -19.55
CA GLU A 215 4.88 -17.49 -19.42
C GLU A 215 5.10 -17.06 -17.97
N PRO A 216 5.87 -15.99 -17.71
CA PRO A 216 6.16 -15.54 -16.35
C PRO A 216 4.95 -14.90 -15.67
N VAL A 217 4.02 -14.32 -16.44
CA VAL A 217 2.84 -13.64 -15.91
C VAL A 217 1.67 -14.62 -15.78
N PRO A 218 0.98 -14.70 -14.62
CA PRO A 218 -0.16 -15.61 -14.43
C PRO A 218 -1.28 -15.40 -15.46
N GLN A 219 -1.90 -16.49 -15.94
CA GLN A 219 -2.95 -16.43 -16.98
C GLN A 219 -4.06 -15.40 -16.69
N ALA A 220 -4.58 -15.32 -15.47
CA ALA A 220 -5.64 -14.38 -15.12
C ALA A 220 -5.21 -12.91 -15.32
N LEU A 221 -3.99 -12.57 -14.88
CA LEU A 221 -3.40 -11.25 -15.13
C LEU A 221 -3.13 -11.00 -16.61
N ARG A 222 -2.69 -12.03 -17.35
CA ARG A 222 -2.52 -11.92 -18.80
C ARG A 222 -3.83 -11.52 -19.44
N ILE A 223 -4.92 -12.26 -19.22
CA ILE A 223 -6.24 -11.97 -19.79
C ILE A 223 -6.69 -10.56 -19.38
N LEU A 224 -6.53 -10.19 -18.11
CA LEU A 224 -6.89 -8.87 -17.60
C LEU A 224 -6.17 -7.76 -18.38
N ILE A 225 -4.84 -7.85 -18.53
CA ILE A 225 -4.03 -6.85 -19.26
C ILE A 225 -4.31 -6.88 -20.77
N GLN A 226 -4.59 -8.04 -21.34
CA GLN A 226 -4.95 -8.16 -22.75
C GLN A 226 -6.24 -7.40 -23.11
N CYS A 227 -7.15 -7.26 -22.15
CA CYS A 227 -8.38 -6.47 -22.29
C CYS A 227 -8.20 -4.98 -21.91
N CYS A 228 -6.97 -4.53 -21.61
CA CYS A 228 -6.70 -3.14 -21.30
C CYS A 228 -7.02 -2.24 -22.52
N PRO A 229 -7.67 -1.07 -22.32
CA PRO A 229 -7.89 -0.13 -23.41
C PRO A 229 -6.57 0.32 -24.06
N PRO A 230 -6.53 0.51 -25.40
CA PRO A 230 -5.29 0.74 -26.13
C PRO A 230 -4.58 2.05 -25.79
N GLU A 231 -5.29 3.02 -25.20
CA GLU A 231 -4.71 4.31 -24.78
C GLU A 231 -3.99 4.23 -23.42
N ILE A 232 -4.09 3.09 -22.73
CA ILE A 232 -3.49 2.87 -21.41
C ILE A 232 -2.37 1.84 -21.55
N GLU A 233 -1.17 2.21 -21.13
CA GLU A 233 -0.08 1.26 -20.97
C GLU A 233 -0.27 0.45 -19.69
N ALA A 234 -0.53 -0.86 -19.83
CA ALA A 234 -0.66 -1.77 -18.70
C ALA A 234 0.58 -2.63 -18.47
N PHE A 235 0.92 -2.82 -17.20
CA PHE A 235 2.05 -3.61 -16.73
C PHE A 235 1.59 -4.60 -15.66
N ALA A 236 2.25 -5.75 -15.57
CA ALA A 236 2.10 -6.68 -14.45
C ALA A 236 3.30 -6.54 -13.53
N PHE A 237 3.08 -6.28 -12.24
CA PHE A 237 4.13 -6.25 -11.22
C PHE A 237 3.94 -7.43 -10.28
N ILE A 238 4.73 -8.47 -10.48
CA ILE A 238 4.51 -9.80 -9.88
C ILE A 238 5.69 -10.24 -9.02
N VAL A 239 5.40 -11.14 -8.06
CA VAL A 239 6.41 -11.89 -7.33
C VAL A 239 6.73 -13.15 -8.13
N GLU A 240 8.00 -13.40 -8.42
CA GLU A 240 8.43 -14.60 -9.14
C GLU A 240 9.68 -15.21 -8.51
N GLU A 241 9.85 -16.51 -8.72
CA GLU A 241 11.06 -17.22 -8.34
C GLU A 241 12.19 -16.84 -9.33
N GLU A 242 13.34 -16.48 -8.80
CA GLU A 242 14.53 -16.20 -9.60
C GLU A 242 15.00 -17.51 -10.23
N ASN A 243 14.85 -17.63 -11.56
CA ASN A 243 15.31 -18.82 -12.27
C ASN A 243 16.82 -18.98 -12.04
N PRO A 244 17.28 -20.13 -11.51
CA PRO A 244 18.70 -20.36 -11.32
C PRO A 244 19.38 -20.30 -12.69
N THR A 245 20.36 -19.42 -12.84
CA THR A 245 21.15 -19.32 -14.06
C THR A 245 21.74 -20.69 -14.35
N ILE A 246 21.32 -21.29 -15.47
CA ILE A 246 21.75 -22.62 -15.93
C ILE A 246 23.26 -22.54 -16.17
N GLY A 247 24.08 -22.87 -15.17
CA GLY A 247 25.51 -22.63 -15.31
C GLY A 247 26.40 -23.22 -14.23
N THR A 248 26.00 -23.27 -12.96
CA THR A 248 26.98 -23.60 -11.91
C THR A 248 26.38 -24.26 -10.68
N SER A 249 26.76 -25.53 -10.53
CA SER A 249 27.06 -26.21 -9.27
C SER A 249 25.95 -27.03 -8.59
N THR A 250 26.32 -28.28 -8.30
CA THR A 250 25.63 -29.36 -7.58
C THR A 250 25.47 -29.11 -6.07
N SER A 251 25.59 -27.87 -5.61
CA SER A 251 25.66 -27.54 -4.18
C SER A 251 24.30 -27.24 -3.57
N ALA A 252 23.80 -28.17 -2.74
CA ALA A 252 22.70 -28.03 -1.78
C ALA A 252 21.34 -27.50 -2.34
N PRO A 253 20.20 -27.83 -1.70
CA PRO A 253 18.95 -27.15 -1.99
C PRO A 253 19.08 -25.66 -1.62
N SER A 254 19.46 -24.84 -2.60
CA SER A 254 19.47 -23.38 -2.49
C SER A 254 18.06 -22.91 -2.13
N MET A 255 17.93 -22.09 -1.10
CA MET A 255 16.64 -21.47 -0.79
C MET A 255 16.18 -20.72 -2.04
N LYS A 256 14.94 -21.00 -2.47
CA LYS A 256 14.30 -20.33 -3.60
C LYS A 256 14.42 -18.82 -3.40
N LYS A 257 15.16 -18.16 -4.28
CA LYS A 257 15.26 -16.70 -4.28
C LYS A 257 14.02 -16.15 -4.96
N TRP A 258 13.39 -15.18 -4.31
CA TRP A 258 12.21 -14.51 -4.85
C TRP A 258 12.57 -13.09 -5.24
N GLN A 259 11.96 -12.59 -6.30
CA GLN A 259 12.16 -11.23 -6.78
C GLN A 259 10.84 -10.60 -7.24
N ARG A 260 10.89 -9.28 -7.40
CA ARG A 260 9.80 -8.49 -7.98
C ARG A 260 10.14 -8.10 -9.39
N SER A 261 9.20 -8.30 -10.30
CA SER A 261 9.41 -8.08 -11.71
C SER A 261 8.26 -7.34 -12.33
N LEU A 262 8.59 -6.29 -13.07
CA LEU A 262 7.65 -5.56 -13.89
C LEU A 262 7.68 -6.12 -15.31
N TYR A 263 6.53 -6.53 -15.81
CA TYR A 263 6.36 -7.09 -17.14
C TYR A 263 5.44 -6.21 -17.99
N ARG A 264 5.82 -6.06 -19.26
CA ARG A 264 5.00 -5.41 -20.30
C ARG A 264 4.73 -6.41 -21.41
N ARG A 265 3.51 -6.38 -21.94
CA ARG A 265 3.12 -7.13 -23.14
C ARG A 265 3.49 -6.35 -24.39
N LEU A 266 4.19 -6.99 -25.34
CA LEU A 266 4.48 -6.41 -26.66
C LEU A 266 3.35 -6.67 -27.66
N ALA A 267 3.36 -5.97 -28.80
CA ALA A 267 2.36 -6.13 -29.85
C ALA A 267 2.24 -7.58 -30.39
N GLY A 268 3.34 -8.35 -30.37
CA GLY A 268 3.36 -9.78 -30.73
C GLY A 268 2.80 -10.72 -29.67
N GLY A 269 2.27 -10.21 -28.56
CA GLY A 269 1.70 -11.00 -27.47
C GLY A 269 2.71 -11.53 -26.45
N THR A 270 4.01 -11.42 -26.74
CA THR A 270 5.11 -11.83 -25.85
C THR A 270 5.25 -10.91 -24.64
N TRP A 271 5.60 -11.49 -23.49
CA TRP A 271 5.89 -10.75 -22.28
C TRP A 271 7.38 -10.47 -22.14
N THR A 272 7.71 -9.21 -21.90
CA THR A 272 9.09 -8.79 -21.66
C THR A 272 9.21 -8.15 -20.30
N ARG A 273 10.23 -8.59 -19.56
CA ARG A 273 10.64 -7.96 -18.31
C ARG A 273 11.14 -6.56 -18.61
N VAL A 274 10.55 -5.55 -17.97
CA VAL A 274 10.98 -4.16 -18.09
C VAL A 274 12.20 -3.98 -17.22
N ALA A 275 13.29 -3.46 -17.79
CA ALA A 275 14.48 -3.10 -17.02
C ALA A 275 14.16 -1.93 -16.09
N THR A 276 13.74 -2.22 -14.86
CA THR A 276 13.43 -1.19 -13.87
C THR A 276 14.67 -0.86 -13.06
N VAL A 277 15.38 0.22 -13.44
CA VAL A 277 16.48 0.77 -12.63
C VAL A 277 15.95 1.45 -11.35
N ARG A 278 14.71 1.95 -11.38
CA ARG A 278 14.08 2.63 -10.23
C ARG A 278 12.75 1.98 -9.88
N ARG A 279 12.52 1.82 -8.58
CA ARG A 279 11.20 1.43 -8.07
C ARG A 279 10.27 2.61 -8.11
N HIS A 280 9.05 2.37 -8.60
CA HIS A 280 7.98 3.33 -8.46
C HIS A 280 7.57 3.44 -6.99
N LYS A 281 7.03 4.60 -6.63
CA LYS A 281 6.47 4.92 -5.33
C LYS A 281 4.97 4.68 -5.38
N THR A 282 4.48 3.88 -4.45
CA THR A 282 3.04 3.70 -4.27
C THR A 282 2.50 4.74 -3.30
N ILE A 283 1.64 5.61 -3.81
CA ILE A 283 1.04 6.71 -3.06
C ILE A 283 -0.39 6.33 -2.65
N LEU A 284 -0.69 6.37 -1.36
CA LEU A 284 -2.06 6.28 -0.86
C LEU A 284 -2.78 7.58 -1.18
N MET A 285 -3.94 7.48 -1.81
CA MET A 285 -4.74 8.63 -2.22
C MET A 285 -5.25 9.42 -1.01
N PRO A 286 -5.46 10.74 -1.14
CA PRO A 286 -6.03 11.51 -0.06
C PRO A 286 -7.43 11.01 0.29
N MET A 287 -7.74 11.09 1.56
CA MET A 287 -9.03 10.68 2.10
C MET A 287 -10.09 11.71 1.77
N ARG A 288 -11.31 11.23 1.52
CA ARG A 288 -12.47 12.13 1.46
C ARG A 288 -12.82 12.64 2.85
N HIS A 289 -13.70 13.64 2.86
CA HIS A 289 -14.37 14.03 4.10
C HIS A 289 -15.42 12.98 4.45
N PHE A 290 -15.42 12.56 5.72
CA PHE A 290 -16.33 11.55 6.23
C PHE A 290 -17.44 12.24 7.02
N HIS A 291 -18.65 12.22 6.49
CA HIS A 291 -19.83 12.80 7.12
C HIS A 291 -20.85 11.73 7.50
N GLY A 292 -21.69 12.00 8.50
CA GLY A 292 -22.78 11.11 8.92
C GLY A 292 -22.33 9.77 9.52
N PRO A 293 -23.29 8.89 9.84
CA PRO A 293 -23.00 7.60 10.47
C PRO A 293 -22.17 6.65 9.58
N VAL A 294 -22.45 6.59 8.28
CA VAL A 294 -21.69 5.76 7.33
C VAL A 294 -20.25 6.26 7.24
N GLY A 295 -20.06 7.58 7.16
CA GLY A 295 -18.75 8.20 7.14
C GLY A 295 -17.96 7.98 8.43
N GLY A 296 -18.61 8.08 9.58
CA GLY A 296 -17.99 7.80 10.87
C GLY A 296 -17.42 6.38 10.94
N PHE A 297 -18.19 5.38 10.51
CA PHE A 297 -17.74 3.99 10.49
C PHE A 297 -16.58 3.75 9.52
N GLU A 298 -16.66 4.27 8.30
CA GLU A 298 -15.59 4.11 7.31
C GLU A 298 -14.31 4.88 7.69
N ARG A 299 -14.43 6.00 8.41
CA ARG A 299 -13.27 6.67 9.01
C ARG A 299 -12.56 5.76 10.01
N LEU A 300 -13.29 5.12 10.93
CA LEU A 300 -12.68 4.22 11.92
C LEU A 300 -11.94 3.06 11.24
N LYS A 301 -12.50 2.48 10.16
CA LYS A 301 -11.82 1.46 9.35
C LYS A 301 -10.53 1.99 8.73
N HIS A 302 -10.59 3.16 8.11
CA HIS A 302 -9.41 3.77 7.52
C HIS A 302 -8.31 4.04 8.56
N ASP A 303 -8.67 4.63 9.69
CA ASP A 303 -7.69 4.98 10.72
C ASP A 303 -7.05 3.72 11.31
N GLY A 304 -7.84 2.65 11.48
CA GLY A 304 -7.32 1.33 11.85
C GLY A 304 -6.34 0.76 10.83
N GLU A 305 -6.61 0.92 9.53
CA GLU A 305 -5.69 0.52 8.46
C GLU A 305 -4.37 1.30 8.52
N VAL A 306 -4.43 2.62 8.72
CA VAL A 306 -3.24 3.47 8.82
C VAL A 306 -2.36 3.06 9.99
N VAL A 307 -2.95 2.86 11.19
CA VAL A 307 -2.22 2.37 12.37
C VAL A 307 -1.56 1.03 12.06
N ARG A 308 -2.28 0.11 11.42
CA ARG A 308 -1.76 -1.22 11.06
C ARG A 308 -0.58 -1.14 10.09
N LEU A 309 -0.67 -0.29 9.07
CA LEU A 309 0.44 -0.09 8.13
C LEU A 309 1.69 0.48 8.84
N GLN A 310 1.51 1.37 9.81
CA GLN A 310 2.62 1.89 10.62
C GLN A 310 3.22 0.83 11.55
N GLN A 311 2.37 -0.01 12.15
CA GLN A 311 2.83 -1.13 12.99
C GLN A 311 3.67 -2.12 12.18
N TYR A 312 3.25 -2.45 10.95
CA TYR A 312 4.08 -3.27 10.06
C TYR A 312 5.42 -2.61 9.73
N GLY A 313 5.44 -1.27 9.58
CA GLY A 313 6.65 -0.48 9.38
C GLY A 313 7.66 -0.48 10.54
N LEU A 314 7.28 -0.87 11.76
CA LEU A 314 8.22 -0.88 12.89
C LEU A 314 9.34 -1.92 12.75
N TRP A 315 9.06 -3.08 12.15
CA TRP A 315 10.07 -4.10 11.94
C TRP A 315 11.24 -3.66 11.03
N PRO A 316 10.98 -3.18 9.80
CA PRO A 316 12.09 -2.82 8.93
C PRO A 316 12.87 -1.64 9.50
N LEU A 317 12.18 -0.73 10.21
CA LEU A 317 12.84 0.35 10.92
C LEU A 317 13.76 -0.16 12.04
N SER A 318 13.37 -1.19 12.80
CA SER A 318 14.22 -1.74 13.86
C SER A 318 15.46 -2.41 13.30
N LEU A 319 15.33 -3.13 12.17
CA LEU A 319 16.47 -3.69 11.47
C LEU A 319 17.45 -2.62 10.98
N GLU A 320 16.92 -1.57 10.33
CA GLU A 320 17.72 -0.46 9.82
C GLU A 320 18.38 0.31 10.97
N ALA A 321 17.66 0.53 12.08
CA ALA A 321 18.17 1.20 13.27
C ALA A 321 19.33 0.42 13.92
N LEU A 322 19.22 -0.90 14.00
CA LEU A 322 20.28 -1.75 14.53
C LEU A 322 21.52 -1.71 13.64
N ASP A 323 21.35 -1.81 12.32
CA ASP A 323 22.46 -1.74 11.36
C ASP A 323 23.19 -0.38 11.46
N ARG A 324 22.42 0.72 11.53
CA ARG A 324 22.96 2.07 11.74
C ARG A 324 23.69 2.20 13.07
N HIS A 325 23.19 1.60 14.14
CA HIS A 325 23.84 1.69 15.45
C HIS A 325 25.30 1.19 15.42
N TYR A 326 25.55 0.11 14.66
CA TYR A 326 26.88 -0.49 14.53
C TYR A 326 27.75 0.12 13.42
N PHE A 327 27.12 0.62 12.35
CA PHE A 327 27.83 1.01 11.12
C PHE A 327 27.65 2.46 10.63
N ASP A 328 26.86 3.30 11.29
CA ASP A 328 26.67 4.73 10.96
C ASP A 328 27.66 5.63 11.73
N ASP A 329 27.79 6.90 11.33
CA ASP A 329 28.67 7.91 11.97
C ASP A 329 30.14 7.44 12.16
N GLU A 330 30.75 6.89 11.10
CA GLU A 330 32.12 6.33 11.10
C GLU A 330 32.34 5.15 12.05
N LYS A 331 31.29 4.69 12.74
CA LYS A 331 31.35 3.43 13.49
C LYS A 331 31.47 2.32 12.47
N HIS A 332 32.48 1.49 12.64
CA HIS A 332 32.65 0.27 11.87
C HIS A 332 32.88 -0.85 12.88
N LYS A 333 31.83 -1.17 13.63
CA LYS A 333 31.89 -2.19 14.68
C LYS A 333 31.22 -3.47 14.19
N PRO A 334 32.00 -4.47 13.74
CA PRO A 334 31.46 -5.77 13.41
C PRO A 334 30.71 -6.38 14.59
N PHE A 335 29.69 -7.19 14.30
CA PHE A 335 28.93 -7.91 15.33
C PHE A 335 28.37 -9.23 14.79
N SER A 336 28.09 -10.15 15.71
CA SER A 336 27.41 -11.42 15.41
C SER A 336 25.89 -11.27 15.46
N CYS A 337 25.18 -12.16 14.79
CA CYS A 337 23.73 -12.23 14.87
C CYS A 337 23.27 -12.36 16.32
N LEU A 338 22.22 -11.61 16.67
CA LEU A 338 21.69 -11.54 18.03
C LEU A 338 20.70 -12.68 18.35
N TYR A 339 20.41 -13.53 17.36
CA TYR A 339 19.60 -14.73 17.54
C TYR A 339 20.49 -15.90 17.96
N SER A 340 20.11 -16.60 19.04
CA SER A 340 20.94 -17.61 19.70
C SER A 340 21.24 -18.85 18.84
N ASP A 341 20.46 -19.09 17.80
CA ASP A 341 20.59 -20.20 16.86
C ASP A 341 21.24 -19.80 15.53
N CYS A 342 21.84 -18.60 15.46
CA CYS A 342 22.47 -18.07 14.26
C CYS A 342 23.88 -17.55 14.51
N ASP A 343 24.86 -18.19 13.86
CA ASP A 343 26.28 -17.83 13.98
C ASP A 343 26.74 -16.83 12.90
N ALA A 344 25.81 -16.13 12.23
CA ALA A 344 26.16 -15.17 11.19
C ALA A 344 26.95 -13.98 11.77
N TYR A 345 27.92 -13.47 11.01
CA TYR A 345 28.79 -12.36 11.41
C TYR A 345 28.80 -11.27 10.34
N PHE A 346 28.76 -10.01 10.76
CA PHE A 346 28.61 -8.86 9.88
C PHE A 346 29.77 -7.89 10.07
N GLU A 347 30.44 -7.54 8.98
CA GLU A 347 31.59 -6.62 8.94
C GLU A 347 31.25 -5.29 8.25
N LYS A 348 30.16 -5.25 7.48
CA LYS A 348 29.79 -4.10 6.65
C LYS A 348 28.33 -3.73 6.87
N ALA A 349 28.08 -2.42 6.80
CA ALA A 349 26.74 -1.85 6.75
C ALA A 349 25.88 -2.56 5.68
N GLY A 350 24.63 -2.85 5.99
CA GLY A 350 23.66 -3.50 5.12
C GLY A 350 23.66 -5.03 5.24
N GLN A 351 24.75 -5.66 5.69
CA GLN A 351 24.83 -7.12 5.76
C GLN A 351 23.84 -7.69 6.79
N TRP A 352 23.73 -7.06 7.96
CA TRP A 352 22.75 -7.43 8.97
C TRP A 352 21.32 -7.31 8.43
N THR A 353 20.99 -6.16 7.84
CA THR A 353 19.64 -5.93 7.31
C THR A 353 19.24 -6.99 6.28
N VAL A 354 20.13 -7.33 5.34
CA VAL A 354 19.86 -8.40 4.36
C VAL A 354 19.67 -9.74 5.07
N HIS A 355 20.59 -10.12 5.95
CA HIS A 355 20.52 -11.39 6.66
C HIS A 355 19.24 -11.53 7.50
N ALA A 356 18.90 -10.52 8.31
CA ALA A 356 17.71 -10.56 9.14
C ALA A 356 16.41 -10.60 8.32
N THR A 357 16.36 -9.97 7.14
CA THR A 357 15.22 -10.12 6.21
C THR A 357 15.08 -11.54 5.66
N GLU A 358 16.18 -12.24 5.43
CA GLU A 358 16.18 -13.56 4.79
C GLU A 358 16.02 -14.71 5.79
N SER A 359 16.63 -14.58 6.98
CA SER A 359 16.75 -15.66 7.95
C SER A 359 15.79 -15.52 9.14
N HIS A 360 15.50 -14.28 9.59
CA HIS A 360 14.83 -14.03 10.88
C HIS A 360 13.43 -13.43 10.78
N VAL A 361 12.86 -13.39 9.58
CA VAL A 361 11.56 -12.77 9.34
C VAL A 361 10.41 -13.47 10.08
N LYS A 362 10.58 -14.75 10.42
CA LYS A 362 9.62 -15.54 11.21
C LYS A 362 9.67 -15.20 12.69
N ASP A 363 10.86 -14.96 13.23
CA ASP A 363 11.09 -14.73 14.65
C ASP A 363 10.40 -13.43 15.10
N TRP A 364 10.42 -12.43 14.23
CA TRP A 364 9.69 -11.18 14.44
C TRP A 364 8.17 -11.36 14.60
N ARG A 365 7.53 -12.15 13.72
CA ARG A 365 6.06 -12.29 13.74
C ARG A 365 5.57 -13.08 14.94
N MET A 366 6.38 -14.01 15.43
CA MET A 366 5.99 -14.98 16.45
C MET A 366 6.35 -14.54 17.87
N GLY A 367 7.28 -13.59 18.04
CA GLY A 367 7.78 -13.19 19.35
C GLY A 367 7.01 -12.02 19.97
N GLY A 368 6.61 -12.15 21.25
CA GLY A 368 6.18 -11.02 22.10
C GLY A 368 7.34 -10.11 22.57
N LYS A 369 8.52 -10.26 21.96
CA LYS A 369 9.79 -9.61 22.32
C LYS A 369 10.47 -9.01 21.09
N ARG A 370 9.68 -8.30 20.29
CA ARG A 370 10.02 -7.75 18.97
C ARG A 370 11.30 -6.92 18.96
N PHE A 371 11.54 -6.12 20.00
CA PHE A 371 12.65 -5.17 20.07
C PHE A 371 13.80 -5.60 20.98
N CYS A 372 13.82 -6.84 21.47
CA CYS A 372 14.87 -7.30 22.39
C CYS A 372 16.27 -7.38 21.74
N ILE A 373 16.36 -7.38 20.41
CA ILE A 373 17.62 -7.31 19.67
C ILE A 373 18.20 -5.89 19.61
N LEU A 374 17.45 -4.87 20.02
CA LEU A 374 17.92 -3.49 19.97
C LEU A 374 18.72 -3.14 21.25
N PRO A 375 19.75 -2.29 21.13
CA PRO A 375 20.34 -1.59 22.27
C PRO A 375 19.28 -0.89 23.12
N ASP A 376 19.53 -0.76 24.42
CA ASP A 376 18.54 -0.27 25.39
C ASP A 376 17.95 1.09 25.00
N GLU A 377 18.76 2.02 24.50
CA GLU A 377 18.30 3.35 24.10
C GLU A 377 17.34 3.29 22.91
N LEU A 378 17.65 2.46 21.91
CA LEU A 378 16.78 2.26 20.76
C LEU A 378 15.53 1.48 21.15
N ARG A 379 15.67 0.44 21.98
CA ARG A 379 14.56 -0.39 22.44
C ARG A 379 13.47 0.46 23.10
N VAL A 380 13.84 1.38 23.99
CA VAL A 380 12.88 2.28 24.66
C VAL A 380 12.09 3.11 23.65
N VAL A 381 12.75 3.68 22.64
CA VAL A 381 12.09 4.51 21.61
C VAL A 381 11.11 3.67 20.77
N PHE A 382 11.50 2.45 20.37
CA PHE A 382 10.62 1.56 19.61
C PHE A 382 9.43 1.05 20.44
N GLU A 383 9.63 0.72 21.71
CA GLU A 383 8.56 0.31 22.63
C GLU A 383 7.59 1.45 22.95
N GLU A 384 8.08 2.69 23.09
CA GLU A 384 7.23 3.87 23.21
C GLU A 384 6.40 4.08 21.94
N ARG A 385 7.02 3.94 20.77
CA ARG A 385 6.32 4.06 19.48
C ARG A 385 5.27 2.97 19.29
N GLU A 386 5.56 1.71 19.64
CA GLU A 386 4.60 0.61 19.57
C GLU A 386 3.41 0.87 20.50
N ARG A 387 3.66 1.26 21.76
CA ARG A 387 2.60 1.63 22.71
C ARG A 387 1.74 2.79 22.22
N ALA A 388 2.33 3.81 21.60
CA ALA A 388 1.57 4.91 21.02
C ALA A 388 0.63 4.45 19.89
N LEU A 389 1.11 3.54 19.01
CA LEU A 389 0.28 2.96 17.95
C LEU A 389 -0.82 2.04 18.51
N GLU A 390 -0.50 1.24 19.53
CA GLU A 390 -1.48 0.41 20.24
C GLU A 390 -2.57 1.26 20.89
N SER A 391 -2.18 2.35 21.59
CA SER A 391 -3.13 3.29 22.21
C SER A 391 -4.05 3.93 21.17
N ASN A 392 -3.53 4.35 20.01
CA ASN A 392 -4.37 4.84 18.91
C ASN A 392 -5.35 3.76 18.43
N GLY A 393 -4.90 2.51 18.32
CA GLY A 393 -5.76 1.38 17.97
C GLY A 393 -6.84 1.10 19.02
N GLU A 394 -6.52 1.25 20.30
CA GLU A 394 -7.49 1.12 21.41
C GLU A 394 -8.54 2.23 21.38
N GLU A 395 -8.15 3.47 21.10
CA GLU A 395 -9.09 4.60 20.94
C GLU A 395 -10.07 4.36 19.78
N ILE A 396 -9.56 3.93 18.62
CA ILE A 396 -10.38 3.56 17.45
C ILE A 396 -11.36 2.43 17.82
N ASN A 397 -10.89 1.41 18.52
CA ASN A 397 -11.75 0.32 19.00
C ASN A 397 -12.79 0.81 20.02
N ALA A 398 -12.44 1.71 20.93
CA ALA A 398 -13.36 2.27 21.91
C ALA A 398 -14.52 3.02 21.23
N HIS A 399 -14.24 3.77 20.16
CA HIS A 399 -15.28 4.40 19.34
C HIS A 399 -16.20 3.39 18.65
N LEU A 400 -15.64 2.30 18.12
CA LEU A 400 -16.46 1.23 17.56
C LEU A 400 -17.32 0.55 18.64
N TRP A 401 -16.74 0.22 19.79
CA TRP A 401 -17.45 -0.39 20.91
C TRP A 401 -18.57 0.48 21.44
N LYS A 402 -18.36 1.80 21.50
CA LYS A 402 -19.43 2.74 21.82
C LYS A 402 -20.61 2.60 20.85
N THR A 403 -20.33 2.51 19.55
CA THR A 403 -21.36 2.32 18.51
C THR A 403 -22.09 0.98 18.66
N ILE A 404 -21.35 -0.10 18.96
CA ILE A 404 -21.92 -1.43 19.23
C ILE A 404 -22.81 -1.40 20.49
N ASN A 405 -22.40 -0.72 21.55
CA ASN A 405 -23.18 -0.61 22.78
C ASN A 405 -24.48 0.19 22.54
N GLU A 406 -24.42 1.27 21.77
CA GLU A 406 -25.61 2.01 21.34
C GLU A 406 -26.53 1.15 20.46
N TRP A 407 -25.96 0.32 19.58
CA TRP A 407 -26.72 -0.66 18.77
C TRP A 407 -27.44 -1.72 19.62
N ASN A 408 -26.82 -2.16 20.72
CA ASN A 408 -27.32 -3.20 21.61
C ASN A 408 -28.16 -2.66 22.79
N GLU A 409 -28.48 -1.36 22.82
CA GLU A 409 -29.29 -0.76 23.88
C GLU A 409 -30.66 -1.45 24.03
N GLU A 410 -31.04 -1.76 25.27
CA GLU A 410 -32.32 -2.38 25.61
C GLU A 410 -33.50 -1.53 25.08
N GLY A 411 -34.51 -2.20 24.52
CA GLY A 411 -35.66 -1.55 23.88
C GLY A 411 -35.43 -1.13 22.41
N GLY A 412 -34.22 -1.28 21.87
CA GLY A 412 -33.92 -1.18 20.44
C GLY A 412 -34.25 0.17 19.80
N LYS A 413 -34.35 1.24 20.61
CA LYS A 413 -34.64 2.59 20.12
C LYS A 413 -33.42 3.15 19.38
N LYS A 414 -32.24 3.06 19.99
CA LYS A 414 -30.97 3.47 19.35
C LYS A 414 -30.64 2.64 18.12
N ARG A 415 -30.81 1.32 18.17
CA ARG A 415 -30.72 0.45 16.98
C ARG A 415 -31.54 1.00 15.83
N ARG A 416 -32.85 1.17 16.01
CA ARG A 416 -33.77 1.69 14.97
C ARG A 416 -33.39 3.08 14.48
N GLN A 417 -32.87 3.94 15.35
CA GLN A 417 -32.35 5.25 14.98
C GLN A 417 -31.12 5.12 14.07
N ILE A 418 -30.11 4.35 14.49
CA ILE A 418 -28.89 4.10 13.70
C ILE A 418 -29.24 3.48 12.35
N GLU A 419 -30.12 2.47 12.30
CA GLU A 419 -30.55 1.87 11.03
C GLU A 419 -31.17 2.92 10.11
N ARG A 420 -32.02 3.80 10.65
CA ARG A 420 -32.69 4.83 9.85
C ARG A 420 -31.71 5.85 9.31
N GLU A 421 -30.85 6.40 10.15
CA GLU A 421 -29.86 7.41 9.75
C GLU A 421 -28.86 6.82 8.74
N TRP A 422 -28.47 5.55 8.92
CA TRP A 422 -27.62 4.84 7.97
C TRP A 422 -28.30 4.66 6.60
N MET A 423 -29.55 4.20 6.59
CA MET A 423 -30.31 4.01 5.34
C MET A 423 -30.55 5.34 4.64
N GLU A 424 -30.98 6.37 5.39
CA GLU A 424 -31.20 7.71 4.87
C GLU A 424 -29.93 8.25 4.20
N GLN A 425 -28.77 8.07 4.83
CA GLN A 425 -27.50 8.49 4.22
C GLN A 425 -27.19 7.70 2.95
N LEU A 426 -27.29 6.37 2.97
CA LEU A 426 -27.02 5.53 1.79
C LEU A 426 -27.97 5.79 0.61
N GLU A 427 -29.22 6.18 0.89
CA GLU A 427 -30.25 6.44 -0.12
C GLU A 427 -30.10 7.83 -0.76
N ASN A 428 -29.69 8.83 0.02
CA ASN A 428 -29.75 10.23 -0.41
C ASN A 428 -28.39 10.81 -0.82
N TYR A 429 -27.26 10.20 -0.45
CA TYR A 429 -25.93 10.81 -0.60
C TYR A 429 -25.14 10.11 -1.72
N GLU A 430 -24.84 10.83 -2.80
CA GLU A 430 -24.15 10.26 -3.98
C GLU A 430 -22.76 9.69 -3.65
N GLU A 431 -22.06 10.31 -2.72
CA GLU A 431 -20.75 9.85 -2.23
C GLU A 431 -20.81 8.44 -1.60
N TRP A 432 -21.98 7.98 -1.17
CA TRP A 432 -22.20 6.65 -0.59
C TRP A 432 -22.87 5.67 -1.55
N ASN A 433 -23.08 6.06 -2.81
CA ASN A 433 -23.66 5.19 -3.82
C ASN A 433 -22.82 3.90 -3.98
N THR A 434 -23.47 2.75 -3.89
CA THR A 434 -22.85 1.42 -4.02
C THR A 434 -23.26 0.68 -5.30
N GLY A 435 -24.05 1.32 -6.16
CA GLY A 435 -24.70 0.69 -7.32
C GLY A 435 -25.85 -0.25 -6.96
N LYS A 436 -26.24 -0.27 -5.68
CA LYS A 436 -27.29 -1.11 -5.09
C LYS A 436 -28.19 -0.26 -4.19
N THR A 437 -29.34 -0.80 -3.83
CA THR A 437 -30.20 -0.20 -2.80
C THR A 437 -29.47 -0.21 -1.46
N ALA A 438 -29.84 0.68 -0.54
CA ALA A 438 -29.16 0.80 0.76
C ALA A 438 -29.13 -0.52 1.54
N ARG A 439 -30.24 -1.26 1.56
CA ARG A 439 -30.38 -2.58 2.23
C ARG A 439 -29.55 -3.68 1.58
N GLU A 440 -29.35 -3.63 0.25
CA GLU A 440 -28.51 -4.58 -0.47
C GLU A 440 -27.02 -4.21 -0.49
N SER A 441 -26.71 -2.99 -0.04
CA SER A 441 -25.36 -2.45 -0.10
C SER A 441 -24.38 -3.31 0.71
N GLY A 442 -23.17 -3.43 0.18
CA GLY A 442 -22.09 -4.13 0.87
C GLY A 442 -21.68 -3.43 2.17
N LEU A 443 -21.79 -2.09 2.21
CA LEU A 443 -21.49 -1.29 3.40
C LEU A 443 -22.45 -1.61 4.54
N TRP A 444 -23.76 -1.63 4.25
CA TRP A 444 -24.76 -2.01 5.25
C TRP A 444 -24.53 -3.43 5.77
N ARG A 445 -24.28 -4.38 4.85
CA ARG A 445 -24.03 -5.77 5.23
C ARG A 445 -22.80 -5.90 6.14
N GLU A 446 -21.71 -5.22 5.81
CA GLU A 446 -20.50 -5.24 6.60
C GLU A 446 -20.73 -4.62 7.99
N PHE A 447 -21.36 -3.45 8.04
CA PHE A 447 -21.73 -2.80 9.30
C PHE A 447 -22.61 -3.70 10.16
N PHE A 448 -23.68 -4.25 9.59
CA PHE A 448 -24.62 -5.13 10.28
C PHE A 448 -23.93 -6.39 10.84
N LEU A 449 -23.08 -7.05 10.03
CA LEU A 449 -22.31 -8.20 10.49
C LEU A 449 -21.37 -7.85 11.64
N GLN A 450 -20.73 -6.68 11.58
CA GLN A 450 -19.85 -6.21 12.65
C GLN A 450 -20.65 -6.01 13.96
N MET A 451 -21.81 -5.36 13.88
CA MET A 451 -22.67 -5.12 15.05
C MET A 451 -23.19 -6.43 15.66
N GLU A 452 -23.75 -7.34 14.86
CA GLU A 452 -24.32 -8.61 15.35
C GLU A 452 -23.26 -9.59 15.88
N SER A 453 -22.07 -9.63 15.25
CA SER A 453 -20.98 -10.51 15.72
C SER A 453 -20.46 -10.16 17.11
N SER A 454 -20.75 -8.94 17.59
CA SER A 454 -20.27 -8.42 18.86
C SER A 454 -21.27 -8.62 19.99
N SER A 455 -22.55 -8.89 19.69
CA SER A 455 -23.62 -9.13 20.66
C SER A 455 -23.59 -10.53 21.29
N HIS A 456 -22.77 -11.43 20.74
CA HIS A 456 -22.61 -12.81 21.22
C HIS A 456 -21.35 -13.04 22.08
N ARG A 457 -20.70 -11.96 22.51
CA ARG A 457 -19.57 -11.99 23.46
C ARG A 457 -20.00 -11.38 24.77
#